data_AF-A0A948PPC2-F1
#
_entry.id   AF-A0A948PPC2-F1
#
_cell.length_a   1.000
_cell.length_b   1.000
_cell.length_c   1.000
_cell.angle_alpha   90.00
_cell.angle_beta   90.00
_cell.angle_gamma   90.00
#
_symmetry.space_group_name_H-M   'P 1'
#
loop_
_entity.id
_entity.type
_entity.pdbx_description
1 polymer ?
#
loop_
_entity_poly.entity_id
_entity_poly.type
_entity_poly.pdbx_seq_one_letter_code
_entity_poly.pdbx_strand_id
1 'polypeptide(L)'
;MDVKQRIIQSEEDAIDLLNIALKHEWAVSFEYLFHAYSMPKGRLFYTDPILENPTDVRSRTIQIGIDEMYHALQLGVIIRQMGGTPTFETDGVTRFPRVIDNLALDKETEDKVTALYQTAKFDEGRFPKIRNMVMNISYDEVRHAMQFTAMMDAMRREGQEETLLFTSDPDAAAREDVQLLHTIMRAENELMHRYLKYAVFFSEHQDLMQRLFKNAVDHMKSWDKNAGILIKWGDVIRIENAVKDEKGVERSDNPMPDTYPGEERQDALETLIPAEEELIKNYDSLLALVPDGEIKEELKLHQGLDREHRFTQRWLLENARTIKGL
;
A
#
# COMPACT_ATOMS: atom_id res chain seq x y z
N MET A 1 -17.85 10.75 -4.47
CA MET A 1 -17.95 11.67 -3.31
C MET A 1 -18.38 13.04 -3.82
N ASP A 2 -19.38 13.67 -3.23
CA ASP A 2 -19.80 15.03 -3.60
C ASP A 2 -18.76 15.99 -3.01
N VAL A 3 -17.87 16.56 -3.83
CA VAL A 3 -16.79 17.46 -3.39
C VAL A 3 -17.40 18.81 -3.02
N LYS A 4 -18.07 18.84 -1.87
CA LYS A 4 -18.54 20.10 -1.28
C LYS A 4 -17.32 20.88 -0.80
N GLN A 5 -17.29 22.14 -1.17
CA GLN A 5 -16.28 23.08 -0.70
C GLN A 5 -16.22 23.07 0.83
N ARG A 6 -15.07 22.65 1.38
CA ARG A 6 -14.81 22.62 2.83
C ARG A 6 -14.15 23.92 3.27
N ILE A 7 -14.64 24.48 4.37
CA ILE A 7 -14.04 25.65 5.01
C ILE A 7 -13.32 25.14 6.26
N ILE A 8 -12.02 25.38 6.35
CA ILE A 8 -11.16 24.93 7.44
C ILE A 8 -10.96 26.09 8.39
N GLN A 9 -11.72 26.08 9.48
CA GLN A 9 -11.67 27.13 10.49
C GLN A 9 -11.05 26.59 11.77
N SER A 10 -11.41 25.40 12.22
CA SER A 10 -10.98 24.81 13.48
C SER A 10 -9.93 23.71 13.30
N GLU A 11 -9.35 23.24 14.42
CA GLU A 11 -8.48 22.05 14.43
C GLU A 11 -9.28 20.80 14.04
N GLU A 12 -10.54 20.71 14.44
CA GLU A 12 -11.46 19.63 14.07
C GLU A 12 -11.67 19.58 12.56
N ASP A 13 -11.95 20.73 11.91
CA ASP A 13 -12.09 20.79 10.45
C ASP A 13 -10.83 20.34 9.72
N ALA A 14 -9.65 20.69 10.26
CA ALA A 14 -8.37 20.30 9.70
C ALA A 14 -8.11 18.80 9.87
N ILE A 15 -8.35 18.24 11.06
CA ILE A 15 -8.24 16.80 11.32
C ILE A 15 -9.21 16.01 10.43
N ASP A 16 -10.44 16.50 10.24
CA ASP A 16 -11.43 15.87 9.37
C ASP A 16 -10.98 15.84 7.91
N LEU A 17 -10.44 16.96 7.40
CA LEU A 17 -9.85 17.00 6.05
C LEU A 17 -8.73 15.97 5.92
N LEU A 18 -7.81 15.92 6.89
CA LEU A 18 -6.66 15.02 6.87
C LEU A 18 -7.06 13.55 7.00
N ASN A 19 -8.09 13.21 7.78
CA ASN A 19 -8.58 11.84 7.89
C ASN A 19 -9.23 11.35 6.58
N ILE A 20 -9.97 12.22 5.90
CA ILE A 20 -10.54 11.89 4.58
C ILE A 20 -9.42 11.68 3.57
N ALA A 21 -8.44 12.58 3.56
CA ALA A 21 -7.25 12.45 2.73
C ALA A 21 -6.51 11.13 3.03
N LEU A 22 -6.24 10.83 4.30
CA LEU A 22 -5.56 9.62 4.74
C LEU A 22 -6.28 8.36 4.25
N LYS A 23 -7.61 8.32 4.37
CA LYS A 23 -8.40 7.20 3.87
C LYS A 23 -8.17 6.95 2.36
N HIS A 24 -8.09 8.03 1.58
CA HIS A 24 -7.81 7.93 0.14
C HIS A 24 -6.38 7.46 -0.12
N GLU A 25 -5.36 8.14 0.41
CA GLU A 25 -3.95 7.77 0.17
C GLU A 25 -3.66 6.34 0.62
N TRP A 26 -4.28 5.93 1.73
CA TRP A 26 -4.19 4.56 2.22
C TRP A 26 -4.79 3.57 1.23
N ALA A 27 -5.99 3.80 0.70
CA ALA A 27 -6.63 2.95 -0.30
C ALA A 27 -5.81 2.84 -1.59
N VAL A 28 -5.38 3.97 -2.15
CA VAL A 28 -4.68 3.98 -3.44
C VAL A 28 -3.28 3.37 -3.36
N SER A 29 -2.64 3.47 -2.20
CA SER A 29 -1.31 2.91 -1.97
C SER A 29 -1.20 1.42 -2.29
N PHE A 30 -2.28 0.66 -2.14
CA PHE A 30 -2.30 -0.77 -2.48
C PHE A 30 -3.14 -1.08 -3.72
N GLU A 31 -4.16 -0.28 -4.06
CA GLU A 31 -4.89 -0.44 -5.34
C GLU A 31 -3.92 -0.40 -6.52
N TYR A 32 -3.04 0.58 -6.54
CA TYR A 32 -2.05 0.74 -7.62
C TYR A 32 -1.06 -0.42 -7.65
N LEU A 33 -0.70 -0.97 -6.49
CA LEU A 33 0.17 -2.14 -6.42
C LEU A 33 -0.54 -3.40 -6.92
N PHE A 34 -1.82 -3.61 -6.57
CA PHE A 34 -2.63 -4.70 -7.14
C PHE A 34 -2.77 -4.59 -8.65
N HIS A 35 -2.93 -3.38 -9.19
CA HIS A 35 -2.97 -3.14 -10.64
C HIS A 35 -1.61 -3.47 -11.26
N ALA A 36 -0.54 -2.86 -10.75
CA ALA A 36 0.79 -2.98 -11.33
C ALA A 36 1.35 -4.41 -11.27
N TYR A 37 1.14 -5.13 -10.18
CA TYR A 37 1.60 -6.51 -10.05
C TYR A 37 0.85 -7.50 -10.94
N SER A 38 -0.32 -7.11 -11.44
CA SER A 38 -1.05 -7.85 -12.46
C SER A 38 -0.67 -7.47 -13.88
N MET A 39 0.15 -6.43 -14.09
CA MET A 39 0.60 -5.99 -15.41
C MET A 39 1.83 -6.77 -15.91
N PRO A 40 1.97 -6.95 -17.24
CA PRO A 40 3.16 -7.52 -17.83
C PRO A 40 4.39 -6.62 -17.66
N LYS A 41 5.40 -7.10 -16.92
CA LYS A 41 6.67 -6.39 -16.72
C LYS A 41 7.46 -6.25 -18.02
N GLY A 42 7.93 -5.04 -18.30
CA GLY A 42 8.83 -4.76 -19.43
C GLY A 42 8.16 -4.88 -20.80
N ARG A 43 6.82 -4.71 -20.85
CA ARG A 43 6.04 -4.84 -22.10
C ARG A 43 5.43 -3.52 -22.54
N LEU A 44 4.93 -2.73 -21.60
CA LEU A 44 4.23 -1.48 -21.86
C LEU A 44 5.15 -0.32 -21.48
N PHE A 45 5.52 0.52 -22.44
CA PHE A 45 6.40 1.66 -22.21
C PHE A 45 5.72 2.96 -22.65
N TYR A 46 6.10 4.05 -21.99
CA TYR A 46 5.71 5.40 -22.37
C TYR A 46 6.88 6.34 -22.11
N THR A 47 6.87 7.53 -22.71
CA THR A 47 7.79 8.60 -22.32
C THR A 47 7.19 9.32 -21.13
N ASP A 48 7.86 9.26 -19.98
CA ASP A 48 7.38 9.93 -18.79
C ASP A 48 7.43 11.46 -18.97
N PRO A 49 6.34 12.20 -18.72
CA PRO A 49 6.29 13.64 -18.97
C PRO A 49 7.15 14.46 -17.98
N ILE A 50 7.62 13.84 -16.88
CA ILE A 50 8.44 14.48 -15.85
C ILE A 50 9.89 14.01 -15.95
N LEU A 51 10.11 12.70 -16.11
CA LEU A 51 11.46 12.13 -16.20
C LEU A 51 12.06 12.22 -17.62
N GLU A 52 11.24 12.51 -18.63
CA GLU A 52 11.61 12.66 -20.04
C GLU A 52 12.34 11.43 -20.63
N ASN A 53 12.06 10.23 -20.10
CA ASN A 53 12.70 8.98 -20.54
C ASN A 53 11.67 7.85 -20.76
N PRO A 54 12.01 6.83 -21.57
CA PRO A 54 11.20 5.63 -21.69
C PRO A 54 11.09 4.91 -20.34
N THR A 55 9.87 4.77 -19.86
CA THR A 55 9.56 4.17 -18.56
C THR A 55 8.52 3.06 -18.73
N ASP A 56 8.71 1.95 -18.03
CA ASP A 56 7.77 0.83 -17.98
C ASP A 56 6.53 1.22 -17.16
N VAL A 57 5.35 1.04 -17.72
CA VAL A 57 4.05 1.41 -17.11
C VAL A 57 3.93 0.80 -15.73
N ARG A 58 4.12 -0.52 -15.60
CA ARG A 58 4.07 -1.25 -14.32
C ARG A 58 5.01 -0.62 -13.29
N SER A 59 6.26 -0.38 -13.67
CA SER A 59 7.29 0.14 -12.77
C SER A 59 7.00 1.57 -12.31
N ARG A 60 6.27 2.37 -13.11
CA ARG A 60 5.79 3.66 -12.66
C ARG A 60 4.58 3.57 -11.77
N THR A 61 3.58 2.75 -12.11
CA THR A 61 2.42 2.54 -11.23
C THR A 61 2.84 2.08 -9.83
N ILE A 62 3.88 1.23 -9.71
CA ILE A 62 4.47 0.86 -8.41
C ILE A 62 5.05 2.07 -7.67
N GLN A 63 5.79 2.94 -8.37
CA GLN A 63 6.38 4.12 -7.75
C GLN A 63 5.30 5.08 -7.25
N ILE A 64 4.24 5.28 -8.03
CA ILE A 64 3.10 6.12 -7.62
C ILE A 64 2.46 5.52 -6.36
N GLY A 65 2.17 4.21 -6.32
CA GLY A 65 1.66 3.56 -5.11
C GLY A 65 2.58 3.73 -3.89
N ILE A 66 3.91 3.71 -4.08
CA ILE A 66 4.88 4.01 -3.00
C ILE A 66 4.79 5.49 -2.55
N ASP A 67 4.64 6.43 -3.47
CA ASP A 67 4.46 7.85 -3.15
C ASP A 67 3.19 8.02 -2.27
N GLU A 68 2.10 7.32 -2.59
CA GLU A 68 0.88 7.34 -1.76
C GLU A 68 1.05 6.75 -0.36
N MET A 69 1.86 5.70 -0.22
CA MET A 69 2.22 5.18 1.12
C MET A 69 2.93 6.26 1.96
N TYR A 70 3.79 7.08 1.33
CA TYR A 70 4.44 8.19 2.02
C TYR A 70 3.46 9.30 2.38
N HIS A 71 2.52 9.64 1.49
CA HIS A 71 1.46 10.61 1.78
C HIS A 71 0.61 10.14 2.97
N ALA A 72 0.18 8.88 2.98
CA ALA A 72 -0.58 8.29 4.07
C ALA A 72 0.19 8.33 5.41
N LEU A 73 1.49 7.99 5.41
CA LEU A 73 2.33 8.11 6.59
C LEU A 73 2.39 9.57 7.09
N GLN A 74 2.63 10.51 6.19
CA GLN A 74 2.73 11.93 6.52
C GLN A 74 1.42 12.46 7.13
N LEU A 75 0.28 12.16 6.51
CA LEU A 75 -1.05 12.55 6.97
C LEU A 75 -1.33 11.96 8.36
N GLY A 76 -1.08 10.66 8.54
CA GLY A 76 -1.26 9.98 9.82
C GLY A 76 -0.43 10.63 10.94
N VAL A 77 0.85 10.92 10.69
CA VAL A 77 1.73 11.58 11.67
C VAL A 77 1.20 12.96 12.06
N ILE A 78 0.77 13.78 11.09
CA ILE A 78 0.24 15.13 11.39
C ILE A 78 -1.07 15.06 12.15
N ILE A 79 -2.00 14.16 11.79
CA ILE A 79 -3.24 13.94 12.54
C ILE A 79 -2.92 13.65 14.00
N ARG A 80 -1.93 12.76 14.25
CA ARG A 80 -1.54 12.42 15.63
C ARG A 80 -0.93 13.60 16.38
N GLN A 81 -0.06 14.38 15.74
CA GLN A 81 0.54 15.58 16.33
C GLN A 81 -0.49 16.67 16.68
N MET A 82 -1.62 16.68 15.98
CA MET A 82 -2.76 17.55 16.28
C MET A 82 -3.68 16.99 17.37
N GLY A 83 -3.36 15.85 17.97
CA GLY A 83 -4.19 15.18 18.98
C GLY A 83 -5.34 14.35 18.41
N GLY A 84 -5.42 14.22 17.08
CA GLY A 84 -6.39 13.35 16.40
C GLY A 84 -6.02 11.87 16.47
N THR A 85 -6.97 11.03 16.03
CA THR A 85 -6.76 9.59 15.83
C THR A 85 -6.84 9.31 14.33
N PRO A 86 -5.73 8.91 13.68
CA PRO A 86 -5.72 8.54 12.27
C PRO A 86 -6.62 7.33 12.02
N THR A 87 -7.45 7.38 10.98
CA THR A 87 -8.21 6.22 10.50
C THR A 87 -7.42 5.43 9.45
N PHE A 88 -7.55 4.10 9.49
CA PHE A 88 -7.02 3.18 8.47
C PHE A 88 -8.14 2.43 7.76
N GLU A 89 -9.38 2.94 7.88
CA GLU A 89 -10.47 2.53 6.99
C GLU A 89 -10.04 2.74 5.54
N THR A 90 -10.43 1.81 4.69
CA THR A 90 -10.12 1.90 3.27
C THR A 90 -11.39 2.03 2.43
N ASP A 91 -11.25 2.65 1.26
CA ASP A 91 -12.28 2.56 0.23
C ASP A 91 -12.17 1.19 -0.48
N GLY A 92 -13.25 0.79 -1.16
CA GLY A 92 -13.23 -0.45 -1.91
C GLY A 92 -12.25 -0.39 -3.08
N VAL A 93 -11.57 -1.51 -3.35
CA VAL A 93 -10.64 -1.65 -4.48
C VAL A 93 -11.27 -2.37 -5.64
N THR A 94 -11.00 -1.88 -6.85
CA THR A 94 -11.55 -2.44 -8.10
C THR A 94 -10.46 -2.70 -9.11
N ARG A 95 -10.35 -3.94 -9.60
CA ARG A 95 -9.44 -4.31 -10.68
C ARG A 95 -10.20 -4.78 -11.91
N PHE A 96 -9.95 -4.10 -13.03
CA PHE A 96 -10.50 -4.44 -14.34
C PHE A 96 -9.60 -5.41 -15.10
N PRO A 97 -10.13 -6.22 -16.04
CA PRO A 97 -9.30 -7.12 -16.84
C PRO A 97 -8.29 -6.41 -17.76
N ARG A 98 -8.61 -5.22 -18.29
CA ARG A 98 -7.73 -4.48 -19.21
C ARG A 98 -6.85 -3.50 -18.45
N VAL A 99 -5.59 -3.42 -18.82
CA VAL A 99 -4.62 -2.49 -18.21
C VAL A 99 -5.13 -1.04 -18.30
N ILE A 100 -5.63 -0.62 -19.46
CA ILE A 100 -6.05 0.77 -19.68
C ILE A 100 -7.22 1.21 -18.81
N ASP A 101 -8.13 0.28 -18.47
CA ASP A 101 -9.28 0.57 -17.61
C ASP A 101 -8.86 0.82 -16.15
N ASN A 102 -7.84 0.09 -15.68
CA ASN A 102 -7.24 0.32 -14.37
C ASN A 102 -6.51 1.67 -14.34
N LEU A 103 -5.69 2.00 -15.35
CA LEU A 103 -5.02 3.31 -15.42
C LEU A 103 -6.02 4.48 -15.49
N ALA A 104 -7.17 4.27 -16.12
CA ALA A 104 -8.24 5.27 -16.16
C ALA A 104 -8.90 5.44 -14.79
N LEU A 105 -9.14 4.35 -14.07
CA LEU A 105 -9.62 4.39 -12.69
C LEU A 105 -8.60 5.11 -11.78
N ASP A 106 -7.33 4.73 -11.84
CA ASP A 106 -6.25 5.32 -11.04
C ASP A 106 -6.20 6.84 -11.26
N LYS A 107 -6.20 7.29 -12.54
CA LYS A 107 -6.26 8.71 -12.88
C LYS A 107 -7.52 9.41 -12.35
N GLU A 108 -8.69 8.77 -12.43
CA GLU A 108 -9.93 9.35 -11.91
C GLU A 108 -9.85 9.56 -10.39
N THR A 109 -9.20 8.63 -9.68
CA THR A 109 -8.95 8.76 -8.25
C THR A 109 -8.00 9.94 -7.96
N GLU A 110 -6.89 10.06 -8.71
CA GLU A 110 -5.97 11.21 -8.60
C GLU A 110 -6.67 12.56 -8.80
N ASP A 111 -7.52 12.67 -9.83
CA ASP A 111 -8.26 13.90 -10.10
C ASP A 111 -9.20 14.28 -8.93
N LYS A 112 -9.85 13.28 -8.30
CA LYS A 112 -10.76 13.49 -7.16
C LYS A 112 -10.01 13.94 -5.92
N VAL A 113 -8.88 13.30 -5.61
CA VAL A 113 -8.05 13.64 -4.44
C VAL A 113 -7.42 15.02 -4.63
N THR A 114 -6.91 15.32 -5.84
CA THR A 114 -6.46 16.67 -6.23
C THR A 114 -7.56 17.72 -5.97
N ALA A 115 -8.80 17.45 -6.38
CA ALA A 115 -9.91 18.36 -6.17
C ALA A 115 -10.26 18.53 -4.67
N LEU A 116 -10.20 17.46 -3.87
CA LEU A 116 -10.39 17.54 -2.41
C LEU A 116 -9.41 18.53 -1.79
N TYR A 117 -8.13 18.43 -2.14
CA TYR A 117 -7.09 19.31 -1.61
C TYR A 117 -7.21 20.75 -2.11
N GLN A 118 -7.36 20.95 -3.42
CA GLN A 118 -7.35 22.28 -4.03
C GLN A 118 -8.62 23.10 -3.76
N THR A 119 -9.74 22.44 -3.43
CA THR A 119 -11.00 23.14 -3.12
C THR A 119 -11.17 23.47 -1.64
N ALA A 120 -10.32 22.93 -0.77
CA ALA A 120 -10.33 23.24 0.67
C ALA A 120 -9.93 24.71 0.92
N LYS A 121 -10.80 25.47 1.59
CA LYS A 121 -10.58 26.87 1.92
C LYS A 121 -10.13 27.02 3.36
N PHE A 122 -8.85 27.36 3.54
CA PHE A 122 -8.30 27.73 4.84
C PHE A 122 -8.55 29.22 5.10
N ASP A 123 -9.04 29.55 6.29
CA ASP A 123 -9.09 30.93 6.75
C ASP A 123 -7.68 31.55 6.74
N GLU A 124 -7.60 32.83 6.40
CA GLU A 124 -6.31 33.52 6.24
C GLU A 124 -5.45 33.40 7.52
N GLY A 125 -4.20 32.95 7.35
CA GLY A 125 -3.25 32.76 8.44
C GLY A 125 -3.50 31.53 9.32
N ARG A 126 -4.60 30.78 9.14
CA ARG A 126 -4.84 29.53 9.88
C ARG A 126 -4.11 28.34 9.24
N PHE A 127 -3.54 27.51 10.10
CA PHE A 127 -2.85 26.26 9.74
C PHE A 127 -1.90 26.36 8.53
N PRO A 128 -1.00 27.37 8.45
CA PRO A 128 -0.20 27.62 7.26
C PRO A 128 0.67 26.41 6.87
N LYS A 129 1.15 25.64 7.85
CA LYS A 129 1.93 24.41 7.62
C LYS A 129 1.07 23.28 7.03
N ILE A 130 -0.15 23.09 7.52
CA ILE A 130 -1.08 22.06 7.01
C ILE A 130 -1.49 22.42 5.59
N ARG A 131 -1.85 23.69 5.36
CA ARG A 131 -2.17 24.17 4.02
C ARG A 131 -1.01 23.94 3.05
N ASN A 132 0.21 24.27 3.44
CA ASN A 132 1.39 24.04 2.60
C ASN A 132 1.60 22.54 2.30
N MET A 133 1.48 21.67 3.31
CA MET A 133 1.58 20.23 3.14
C MET A 133 0.52 19.69 2.17
N VAL A 134 -0.75 20.03 2.39
CA VAL A 134 -1.87 19.62 1.54
C VAL A 134 -1.67 20.08 0.09
N MET A 135 -1.17 21.31 -0.11
CA MET A 135 -0.86 21.80 -1.45
C MET A 135 0.29 21.02 -2.09
N ASN A 136 1.34 20.67 -1.33
CA ASN A 136 2.45 19.87 -1.85
C ASN A 136 1.97 18.50 -2.33
N ILE A 137 1.21 17.77 -1.49
CA ILE A 137 0.61 16.47 -1.83
C ILE A 137 -0.26 16.62 -3.09
N SER A 138 -1.10 17.67 -3.16
CA SER A 138 -1.92 17.91 -4.35
C SER A 138 -1.13 18.12 -5.65
N TYR A 139 0.12 18.58 -5.58
CA TYR A 139 0.96 18.70 -6.76
C TYR A 139 1.58 17.37 -7.19
N ASP A 140 1.81 16.46 -6.24
CA ASP A 140 2.15 15.07 -6.54
C ASP A 140 0.98 14.35 -7.23
N GLU A 141 -0.27 14.56 -6.77
CA GLU A 141 -1.45 13.98 -7.44
C GLU A 141 -1.67 14.52 -8.86
N VAL A 142 -1.42 15.82 -9.09
CA VAL A 142 -1.42 16.39 -10.44
C VAL A 142 -0.37 15.70 -11.31
N ARG A 143 0.83 15.46 -10.77
CA ARG A 143 1.89 14.73 -11.46
C ARG A 143 1.48 13.29 -11.76
N HIS A 144 0.88 12.58 -10.82
CA HIS A 144 0.41 11.21 -11.00
C HIS A 144 -0.66 11.13 -12.09
N ALA A 145 -1.65 12.02 -12.06
CA ALA A 145 -2.69 12.10 -13.10
C ALA A 145 -2.08 12.36 -14.50
N MET A 146 -1.06 13.21 -14.60
CA MET A 146 -0.33 13.45 -15.86
C MET A 146 0.41 12.19 -16.33
N GLN A 147 1.05 11.45 -15.43
CA GLN A 147 1.75 10.21 -15.74
C GLN A 147 0.77 9.13 -16.23
N PHE A 148 -0.35 8.90 -15.54
CA PHE A 148 -1.39 7.96 -15.98
C PHE A 148 -1.98 8.35 -17.35
N THR A 149 -2.19 9.64 -17.59
CA THR A 149 -2.63 10.14 -18.91
C THR A 149 -1.63 9.77 -20.00
N ALA A 150 -0.34 10.03 -19.77
CA ALA A 150 0.71 9.73 -20.73
C ALA A 150 0.84 8.22 -21.00
N MET A 151 0.66 7.37 -19.97
CA MET A 151 0.62 5.90 -20.12
C MET A 151 -0.54 5.48 -21.03
N MET A 152 -1.76 5.96 -20.77
CA MET A 152 -2.93 5.65 -21.57
C MET A 152 -2.77 6.12 -23.03
N ASP A 153 -2.25 7.33 -23.25
CA ASP A 153 -2.02 7.87 -24.59
C ASP A 153 -0.97 7.09 -25.37
N ALA A 154 0.09 6.61 -24.71
CA ALA A 154 1.06 5.71 -25.32
C ALA A 154 0.42 4.39 -25.74
N MET A 155 -0.38 3.77 -24.86
CA MET A 155 -1.09 2.53 -25.19
C MET A 155 -2.04 2.70 -26.37
N ARG A 156 -2.80 3.81 -26.45
CA ARG A 156 -3.68 4.11 -27.59
C ARG A 156 -2.89 4.27 -28.88
N ARG A 157 -1.82 5.07 -28.85
CA ARG A 157 -0.94 5.33 -30.00
C ARG A 157 -0.29 4.05 -30.53
N GLU A 158 0.03 3.11 -29.64
CA GLU A 158 0.68 1.84 -29.97
C GLU A 158 -0.31 0.70 -30.24
N GLY A 159 -1.62 0.96 -30.17
CA GLY A 159 -2.66 -0.05 -30.40
C GLY A 159 -2.71 -1.15 -29.33
N GLN A 160 -2.33 -0.82 -28.10
CA GLN A 160 -2.23 -1.74 -26.95
C GLN A 160 -3.41 -1.65 -25.97
N GLU A 161 -4.51 -0.96 -26.35
CA GLU A 161 -5.70 -0.71 -25.51
C GLU A 161 -6.35 -2.00 -24.98
N GLU A 162 -6.28 -3.08 -25.76
CA GLU A 162 -6.85 -4.39 -25.42
C GLU A 162 -5.88 -5.28 -24.61
N THR A 163 -4.78 -4.72 -24.08
CA THR A 163 -3.85 -5.48 -23.24
C THR A 163 -4.53 -5.90 -21.94
N LEU A 164 -4.60 -7.22 -21.72
CA LEU A 164 -5.13 -7.81 -20.51
C LEU A 164 -4.07 -7.89 -19.40
N LEU A 165 -4.52 -7.81 -18.16
CA LEU A 165 -3.76 -8.22 -16.99
C LEU A 165 -3.49 -9.73 -17.00
N PHE A 166 -2.49 -10.16 -16.22
CA PHE A 166 -2.32 -11.56 -15.89
C PHE A 166 -3.56 -12.10 -15.16
N THR A 167 -3.87 -13.36 -15.43
CA THR A 167 -4.97 -14.08 -14.79
C THR A 167 -4.43 -15.36 -14.17
N SER A 168 -5.14 -15.84 -13.15
CA SER A 168 -4.83 -17.07 -12.44
C SER A 168 -5.08 -18.28 -13.34
N ASP A 169 -4.07 -19.14 -13.51
CA ASP A 169 -4.27 -20.48 -14.08
C ASP A 169 -4.92 -21.39 -13.00
N PRO A 170 -6.10 -22.00 -13.27
CA PRO A 170 -6.75 -22.89 -12.31
C PRO A 170 -5.88 -24.03 -11.78
N ASP A 171 -5.01 -24.59 -12.63
CA ASP A 171 -4.11 -25.67 -12.22
C ASP A 171 -3.01 -25.15 -11.30
N ALA A 172 -2.51 -23.93 -11.55
CA ALA A 172 -1.56 -23.26 -10.66
C ALA A 172 -2.21 -22.92 -9.31
N ALA A 173 -3.41 -22.35 -9.33
CA ALA A 173 -4.16 -21.95 -8.14
C ALA A 173 -4.51 -23.12 -7.22
N ALA A 174 -4.61 -24.33 -7.78
CA ALA A 174 -4.87 -25.57 -7.04
C ALA A 174 -3.63 -26.13 -6.32
N ARG A 175 -2.41 -25.68 -6.66
CA ARG A 175 -1.18 -26.15 -6.03
C ARG A 175 -1.05 -25.65 -4.60
N GLU A 176 -0.59 -26.52 -3.71
CA GLU A 176 -0.41 -26.23 -2.29
C GLU A 176 0.62 -25.10 -2.03
N ASP A 177 1.73 -25.10 -2.76
CA ASP A 177 2.78 -24.07 -2.65
C ASP A 177 2.28 -22.69 -3.07
N VAL A 178 1.45 -22.61 -4.12
CA VAL A 178 0.79 -21.37 -4.56
C VAL A 178 -0.20 -20.87 -3.52
N GLN A 179 -1.02 -21.76 -2.94
CA GLN A 179 -1.98 -21.40 -1.87
C GLN A 179 -1.28 -20.89 -0.60
N LEU A 180 -0.16 -21.51 -0.21
CA LEU A 180 0.66 -21.04 0.90
C LEU A 180 1.30 -19.68 0.59
N LEU A 181 1.78 -19.45 -0.64
CA LEU A 181 2.32 -18.14 -1.02
C LEU A 181 1.26 -17.04 -0.97
N HIS A 182 0.00 -17.31 -1.37
CA HIS A 182 -1.10 -16.36 -1.15
C HIS A 182 -1.35 -16.07 0.33
N THR A 183 -1.29 -17.10 1.17
CA THR A 183 -1.44 -16.94 2.63
C THR A 183 -0.32 -16.06 3.21
N ILE A 184 0.92 -16.28 2.77
CA ILE A 184 2.08 -15.44 3.11
C ILE A 184 1.86 -14.02 2.61
N MET A 185 1.46 -13.82 1.35
CA MET A 185 1.24 -12.49 0.79
C MET A 185 0.17 -11.70 1.53
N ARG A 186 -0.90 -12.35 1.98
CA ARG A 186 -1.91 -11.71 2.83
C ARG A 186 -1.31 -11.27 4.17
N ALA A 187 -0.50 -12.12 4.82
CA ALA A 187 0.14 -11.82 6.09
C ALA A 187 1.20 -10.70 5.96
N GLU A 188 2.01 -10.73 4.90
CA GLU A 188 2.98 -9.68 4.55
C GLU A 188 2.29 -8.33 4.36
N ASN A 189 1.19 -8.30 3.59
CA ASN A 189 0.43 -7.09 3.36
C ASN A 189 -0.19 -6.54 4.65
N GLU A 190 -0.71 -7.42 5.49
CA GLU A 190 -1.27 -7.03 6.79
C GLU A 190 -0.18 -6.49 7.74
N LEU A 191 0.96 -7.17 7.85
CA LEU A 191 2.08 -6.73 8.69
C LEU A 191 2.65 -5.40 8.20
N MET A 192 2.85 -5.22 6.88
CA MET A 192 3.28 -3.95 6.30
C MET A 192 2.43 -2.78 6.82
N HIS A 193 1.11 -2.89 6.74
CA HIS A 193 0.18 -1.85 7.16
C HIS A 193 0.10 -1.71 8.68
N ARG A 194 0.14 -2.82 9.42
CA ARG A 194 0.18 -2.81 10.88
C ARG A 194 1.41 -2.07 11.40
N TYR A 195 2.58 -2.35 10.82
CA TYR A 195 3.82 -1.64 11.11
C TYR A 195 3.73 -0.16 10.78
N LEU A 196 3.11 0.19 9.65
CA LEU A 196 2.92 1.57 9.23
C LEU A 196 1.99 2.33 10.19
N LYS A 197 0.89 1.72 10.66
CA LYS A 197 0.05 2.27 11.75
C LYS A 197 0.90 2.58 12.97
N TYR A 198 1.71 1.63 13.43
CA TYR A 198 2.51 1.84 14.63
C TYR A 198 3.61 2.89 14.44
N ALA A 199 4.19 3.00 13.25
CA ALA A 199 5.11 4.09 12.93
C ALA A 199 4.43 5.46 13.08
N VAL A 200 3.14 5.58 12.67
CA VAL A 200 2.32 6.78 12.89
C VAL A 200 2.07 7.02 14.39
N PHE A 201 1.65 5.99 15.12
CA PHE A 201 1.25 6.12 16.54
C PHE A 201 2.44 6.46 17.44
N PHE A 202 3.63 5.92 17.14
CA PHE A 202 4.86 6.18 17.89
C PHE A 202 5.75 7.22 17.23
N SER A 203 5.17 8.11 16.42
CA SER A 203 5.91 9.14 15.67
C SER A 203 6.65 10.16 16.54
N GLU A 204 6.29 10.29 17.83
CA GLU A 204 7.03 11.09 18.81
C GLU A 204 8.34 10.41 19.27
N HIS A 205 8.52 9.13 18.98
CA HIS A 205 9.71 8.34 19.31
C HIS A 205 10.52 8.05 18.05
N GLN A 206 11.44 8.95 17.72
CA GLN A 206 12.20 8.90 16.46
C GLN A 206 12.86 7.53 16.22
N ASP A 207 13.45 6.91 17.25
CA ASP A 207 14.14 5.62 17.10
C ASP A 207 13.18 4.46 16.84
N LEU A 208 12.02 4.44 17.52
CA LEU A 208 11.03 3.38 17.35
C LEU A 208 10.29 3.54 16.03
N MET A 209 9.86 4.75 15.69
CA MET A 209 9.18 5.05 14.44
C MET A 209 10.00 4.64 13.22
N GLN A 210 11.30 4.98 13.18
CA GLN A 210 12.18 4.60 12.08
C GLN A 210 12.35 3.07 11.95
N ARG A 211 12.42 2.35 13.07
CA ARG A 211 12.51 0.88 13.07
C ARG A 211 11.24 0.23 12.55
N LEU A 212 10.09 0.67 13.05
CA LEU A 212 8.79 0.14 12.61
C LEU A 212 8.53 0.46 11.14
N PHE A 213 8.87 1.67 10.69
CA PHE A 213 8.80 2.05 9.29
C PHE A 213 9.72 1.19 8.41
N LYS A 214 10.96 0.92 8.84
CA LYS A 214 11.85 0.00 8.13
C LYS A 214 11.21 -1.39 7.96
N ASN A 215 10.61 -1.94 9.03
CA ASN A 215 9.98 -3.25 8.95
C ASN A 215 8.77 -3.24 8.00
N ALA A 216 7.95 -2.18 7.99
CA ALA A 216 6.89 -2.01 6.99
C ALA A 216 7.45 -2.07 5.56
N VAL A 217 8.55 -1.34 5.30
CA VAL A 217 9.22 -1.34 3.98
C VAL A 217 9.81 -2.71 3.62
N ASP A 218 10.31 -3.46 4.59
CA ASP A 218 10.81 -4.81 4.35
C ASP A 218 9.67 -5.76 3.94
N HIS A 219 8.52 -5.73 4.63
CA HIS A 219 7.33 -6.51 4.24
C HIS A 219 6.80 -6.10 2.86
N MET A 220 6.77 -4.79 2.55
CA MET A 220 6.41 -4.31 1.21
C MET A 220 7.31 -4.90 0.12
N LYS A 221 8.62 -4.99 0.36
CA LYS A 221 9.57 -5.59 -0.58
C LYS A 221 9.35 -7.10 -0.72
N SER A 222 9.15 -7.82 0.39
CA SER A 222 8.81 -9.24 0.35
C SER A 222 7.53 -9.45 -0.45
N TRP A 223 6.53 -8.59 -0.29
CA TRP A 223 5.28 -8.63 -1.03
C TRP A 223 5.47 -8.41 -2.54
N ASP A 224 6.26 -7.43 -2.98
CA ASP A 224 6.64 -7.22 -4.41
C ASP A 224 7.29 -8.48 -5.00
N LYS A 225 8.24 -9.06 -4.27
CA LYS A 225 9.00 -10.25 -4.73
C LYS A 225 8.12 -11.49 -4.79
N ASN A 226 7.28 -11.70 -3.78
CA ASN A 226 6.30 -12.78 -3.75
C ASN A 226 5.28 -12.65 -4.90
N ALA A 227 4.84 -11.43 -5.24
CA ALA A 227 3.98 -11.20 -6.39
C ALA A 227 4.68 -11.62 -7.70
N GLY A 228 5.98 -11.32 -7.84
CA GLY A 228 6.79 -11.81 -8.95
C GLY A 228 6.93 -13.34 -9.00
N ILE A 229 7.00 -14.01 -7.85
CA ILE A 229 7.03 -15.48 -7.75
C ILE A 229 5.68 -16.08 -8.20
N LEU A 230 4.55 -15.50 -7.79
CA LEU A 230 3.22 -15.94 -8.26
C LEU A 230 3.13 -15.91 -9.79
N ILE A 231 3.57 -14.82 -10.42
CA ILE A 231 3.59 -14.72 -11.89
C ILE A 231 4.44 -15.84 -12.51
N LYS A 232 5.63 -16.10 -11.95
CA LYS A 232 6.49 -17.22 -12.40
C LYS A 232 5.83 -18.59 -12.22
N TRP A 233 4.91 -18.72 -11.27
CA TRP A 233 4.17 -19.95 -10.99
C TRP A 233 2.82 -20.07 -11.70
N GLY A 234 2.46 -19.10 -12.55
CA GLY A 234 1.21 -19.12 -13.31
C GLY A 234 0.00 -18.58 -12.56
N ASP A 235 0.22 -17.83 -11.48
CA ASP A 235 -0.85 -17.19 -10.72
C ASP A 235 -0.58 -15.68 -10.59
N VAL A 236 -1.55 -14.93 -10.05
CA VAL A 236 -1.49 -13.47 -9.90
C VAL A 236 -1.95 -13.07 -8.52
N ILE A 237 -1.46 -11.95 -8.03
CA ILE A 237 -1.86 -11.40 -6.73
C ILE A 237 -3.39 -11.29 -6.61
N ARG A 238 -3.91 -11.67 -5.44
CA ARG A 238 -5.33 -11.59 -5.10
C ARG A 238 -5.65 -10.26 -4.44
N ILE A 239 -6.83 -9.74 -4.74
CA ILE A 239 -7.47 -8.72 -3.90
C ILE A 239 -8.27 -9.49 -2.85
N GLU A 240 -7.92 -9.32 -1.58
CA GLU A 240 -8.59 -10.05 -0.50
C GLU A 240 -10.08 -9.72 -0.45
N ASN A 241 -10.91 -10.73 -0.17
CA ASN A 241 -12.38 -10.61 -0.11
C ASN A 241 -13.04 -10.11 -1.41
N ALA A 242 -12.34 -10.13 -2.55
CA ALA A 242 -12.90 -9.66 -3.81
C ALA A 242 -13.95 -10.63 -4.38
N VAL A 243 -14.99 -10.05 -4.98
CA VAL A 243 -15.97 -10.75 -5.82
C VAL A 243 -15.67 -10.41 -7.28
N LYS A 244 -15.67 -11.43 -8.13
CA LYS A 244 -15.51 -11.28 -9.58
C LYS A 244 -16.87 -11.32 -10.27
N ASP A 245 -17.16 -10.30 -11.08
CA ASP A 245 -18.38 -10.25 -11.88
C ASP A 245 -18.29 -11.02 -13.21
N GLU A 246 -19.38 -11.07 -13.98
CA GLU A 246 -19.44 -11.76 -15.28
C GLU A 246 -18.49 -11.18 -16.34
N LYS A 247 -18.04 -9.93 -16.16
CA LYS A 247 -17.09 -9.25 -17.04
C LYS A 247 -15.65 -9.45 -16.58
N GLY A 248 -15.42 -10.18 -15.49
CA GLY A 248 -14.11 -10.42 -14.91
C GLY A 248 -13.59 -9.26 -14.04
N VAL A 249 -14.42 -8.26 -13.73
CA VAL A 249 -14.06 -7.17 -12.82
C VAL A 249 -14.06 -7.70 -11.39
N GLU A 250 -12.95 -7.47 -10.69
CA GLU A 250 -12.80 -7.85 -9.29
C GLU A 250 -13.04 -6.62 -8.42
N ARG A 251 -13.91 -6.75 -7.42
CA ARG A 251 -14.16 -5.70 -6.44
C ARG A 251 -14.16 -6.23 -5.04
N SER A 252 -13.43 -5.56 -4.15
CA SER A 252 -13.47 -5.79 -2.71
C SER A 252 -13.81 -4.50 -2.00
N ASP A 253 -14.90 -4.47 -1.23
CA ASP A 253 -15.21 -3.32 -0.39
C ASP A 253 -14.40 -3.30 0.91
N ASN A 254 -13.79 -4.44 1.30
CA ASN A 254 -12.90 -4.58 2.46
C ASN A 254 -11.65 -5.38 2.06
N PRO A 255 -10.76 -4.80 1.22
CA PRO A 255 -9.54 -5.47 0.77
C PRO A 255 -8.52 -5.67 1.89
N MET A 256 -8.67 -4.96 3.01
CA MET A 256 -7.81 -5.03 4.18
C MET A 256 -8.60 -4.92 5.48
N PRO A 257 -8.02 -5.28 6.63
CA PRO A 257 -8.60 -4.96 7.92
C PRO A 257 -8.65 -3.43 8.13
N ASP A 258 -9.82 -2.90 8.49
CA ASP A 258 -9.98 -1.49 8.87
C ASP A 258 -9.46 -1.20 10.29
N THR A 259 -9.21 -2.27 11.06
CA THR A 259 -8.71 -2.19 12.42
C THR A 259 -7.50 -3.09 12.58
N TYR A 260 -6.42 -2.50 13.08
CA TYR A 260 -5.22 -3.22 13.49
C TYR A 260 -5.14 -3.20 15.01
N PRO A 261 -4.77 -4.32 15.65
CA PRO A 261 -4.74 -4.41 17.12
C PRO A 261 -3.70 -3.44 17.72
N GLY A 262 -3.75 -3.23 19.04
CA GLY A 262 -2.79 -2.42 19.77
C GLY A 262 -3.02 -0.91 19.64
N GLU A 263 -3.32 -0.27 20.77
CA GLU A 263 -3.52 1.18 20.90
C GLU A 263 -2.33 1.85 21.58
N GLU A 264 -1.66 1.13 22.48
CA GLU A 264 -0.48 1.59 23.21
C GLU A 264 0.80 0.87 22.76
N ARG A 265 1.96 1.40 23.16
CA ARG A 265 3.27 0.87 22.76
C ARG A 265 3.49 -0.58 23.15
N GLN A 266 3.14 -0.94 24.37
CA GLN A 266 3.26 -2.33 24.82
C GLN A 266 2.34 -3.26 24.02
N ASP A 267 1.07 -2.87 23.85
CA ASP A 267 0.08 -3.67 23.13
C ASP A 267 0.46 -3.90 21.67
N ALA A 268 0.98 -2.87 20.99
CA ALA A 268 1.49 -2.98 19.63
C ALA A 268 2.58 -4.05 19.53
N LEU A 269 3.58 -4.03 20.42
CA LEU A 269 4.66 -5.01 20.44
C LEU A 269 4.16 -6.43 20.77
N GLU A 270 3.19 -6.56 21.68
CA GLU A 270 2.58 -7.85 22.04
C GLU A 270 1.81 -8.49 20.90
N THR A 271 1.27 -7.69 19.98
CA THR A 271 0.51 -8.19 18.81
C THR A 271 1.39 -8.47 17.59
N LEU A 272 2.53 -7.77 17.43
CA LEU A 272 3.46 -8.00 16.34
C LEU A 272 4.16 -9.35 16.45
N ILE A 273 4.63 -9.72 17.64
CA ILE A 273 5.45 -10.94 17.82
C ILE A 273 4.72 -12.21 17.36
N PRO A 274 3.46 -12.49 17.76
CA PRO A 274 2.74 -13.66 17.27
C PRO A 274 2.46 -13.64 15.77
N ALA A 275 2.26 -12.45 15.17
CA ALA A 275 2.03 -12.33 13.74
C ALA A 275 3.29 -12.65 12.92
N GLU A 276 4.45 -12.16 13.36
CA GLU A 276 5.75 -12.52 12.79
C GLU A 276 6.04 -14.02 12.94
N GLU A 277 5.70 -14.62 14.08
CA GLU A 277 5.89 -16.06 14.31
C GLU A 277 5.04 -16.92 13.37
N GLU A 278 3.78 -16.54 13.13
CA GLU A 278 2.93 -17.25 12.18
C GLU A 278 3.42 -17.04 10.73
N LEU A 279 3.86 -15.84 10.36
CA LEU A 279 4.46 -15.58 9.05
C LEU A 279 5.71 -16.45 8.80
N ILE A 280 6.63 -16.50 9.77
CA ILE A 280 7.85 -17.34 9.70
C ILE A 280 7.49 -18.82 9.52
N LYS A 281 6.45 -19.30 10.22
CA LYS A 281 5.96 -20.68 10.14
C LYS A 281 5.33 -20.98 8.78
N ASN A 282 4.61 -20.03 8.19
CA ASN A 282 4.08 -20.16 6.83
C ASN A 282 5.24 -20.26 5.82
N TYR A 283 6.28 -19.43 5.98
CA TYR A 283 7.50 -19.54 5.18
C TYR A 283 8.21 -20.88 5.37
N ASP A 284 8.34 -21.40 6.61
CA ASP A 284 8.94 -22.71 6.87
C ASP A 284 8.16 -23.82 6.12
N SER A 285 6.83 -23.73 6.11
CA SER A 285 5.94 -24.68 5.41
C SER A 285 6.12 -24.59 3.90
N LEU A 286 6.16 -23.38 3.33
CA LEU A 286 6.38 -23.17 1.89
C LEU A 286 7.78 -23.67 1.46
N LEU A 287 8.82 -23.36 2.23
CA LEU A 287 10.20 -23.77 1.94
C LEU A 287 10.39 -25.29 1.93
N ALA A 288 9.55 -26.05 2.63
CA ALA A 288 9.55 -27.50 2.60
C ALA A 288 9.02 -28.07 1.26
N LEU A 289 8.17 -27.32 0.56
CA LEU A 289 7.57 -27.71 -0.73
C LEU A 289 8.37 -27.22 -1.93
N VAL A 290 9.04 -26.07 -1.81
CA VAL A 290 9.75 -25.44 -2.93
C VAL A 290 11.12 -26.12 -3.16
N PRO A 291 11.44 -26.54 -4.40
CA PRO A 291 12.72 -27.14 -4.74
C PRO A 291 13.87 -26.12 -4.63
N ASP A 292 15.09 -26.61 -4.44
CA ASP A 292 16.27 -25.74 -4.36
C ASP A 292 16.47 -24.95 -5.68
N GLY A 293 16.79 -23.66 -5.56
CA GLY A 293 16.93 -22.75 -6.69
C GLY A 293 16.69 -21.29 -6.29
N GLU A 294 16.70 -20.38 -7.28
CA GLU A 294 16.56 -18.93 -7.08
C GLU A 294 15.35 -18.56 -6.21
N ILE A 295 14.18 -19.17 -6.49
CA ILE A 295 12.94 -18.88 -5.76
C ILE A 295 13.06 -19.26 -4.28
N LYS A 296 13.64 -20.43 -3.98
CA LYS A 296 13.82 -20.87 -2.59
C LYS A 296 14.80 -19.98 -1.84
N GLU A 297 15.87 -19.52 -2.49
CA GLU A 297 16.82 -18.59 -1.89
C GLU A 297 16.18 -17.23 -1.61
N GLU A 298 15.36 -16.70 -2.52
CA GLU A 298 14.58 -15.47 -2.29
C GLU A 298 13.64 -15.62 -1.10
N LEU A 299 12.86 -16.71 -1.02
CA LEU A 299 11.95 -16.98 0.10
C LEU A 299 12.70 -17.14 1.45
N LYS A 300 13.92 -17.72 1.45
CA LYS A 300 14.77 -17.80 2.64
C LYS A 300 15.25 -16.41 3.09
N LEU A 301 15.53 -15.51 2.14
CA LEU A 301 15.92 -14.13 2.47
C LEU A 301 14.77 -13.40 3.17
N HIS A 302 13.54 -13.53 2.65
CA HIS A 302 12.34 -12.95 3.28
C HIS A 302 12.15 -13.48 4.71
N GLN A 303 12.14 -14.81 4.87
CA GLN A 303 12.06 -15.43 6.19
C GLN A 303 13.18 -14.98 7.15
N GLY A 304 14.39 -14.75 6.62
CA GLY A 304 15.52 -14.25 7.39
C GLY A 304 15.25 -12.87 7.97
N LEU A 305 14.62 -11.98 7.20
CA LEU A 305 14.21 -10.65 7.64
C LEU A 305 13.12 -10.74 8.72
N ASP A 306 12.10 -11.58 8.54
CA ASP A 306 11.04 -11.77 9.54
C ASP A 306 11.62 -12.26 10.88
N ARG A 307 12.63 -13.13 10.83
CA ARG A 307 13.36 -13.59 12.04
C ARG A 307 14.11 -12.45 12.73
N GLU A 308 14.71 -11.52 11.97
CA GLU A 308 15.35 -10.30 12.48
C GLU A 308 14.32 -9.37 13.12
N HIS A 309 13.16 -9.18 12.48
CA HIS A 309 12.05 -8.38 13.00
C HIS A 309 11.57 -8.96 14.33
N ARG A 310 11.19 -10.24 14.36
CA ARG A 310 10.78 -10.95 15.59
C ARG A 310 11.81 -10.81 16.71
N PHE A 311 13.10 -11.00 16.41
CA PHE A 311 14.16 -10.84 17.40
C PHE A 311 14.13 -9.43 18.01
N THR A 312 14.12 -8.41 17.17
CA THR A 312 14.13 -7.01 17.60
C THR A 312 12.88 -6.67 18.42
N GLN A 313 11.70 -7.14 18.00
CA GLN A 313 10.45 -6.87 18.71
C GLN A 313 10.38 -7.49 20.09
N ARG A 314 10.91 -8.71 20.26
CA ARG A 314 10.99 -9.34 21.58
C ARG A 314 11.80 -8.49 22.56
N TRP A 315 12.95 -7.97 22.15
CA TRP A 315 13.78 -7.10 22.99
C TRP A 315 13.13 -5.74 23.26
N LEU A 316 12.43 -5.17 22.28
CA LEU A 316 11.66 -3.94 22.49
C LEU A 316 10.54 -4.16 23.52
N LEU A 317 9.84 -5.29 23.46
CA LEU A 317 8.80 -5.64 24.42
C LEU A 317 9.36 -5.89 25.82
N GLU A 318 10.47 -6.62 25.93
CA GLU A 318 11.16 -6.83 27.21
C GLU A 318 11.54 -5.51 27.85
N ASN A 319 12.12 -4.58 27.09
CA ASN A 319 12.45 -3.24 27.58
C ASN A 319 11.18 -2.47 27.98
N ALA A 320 10.14 -2.47 27.15
CA ALA A 320 8.89 -1.78 27.42
C ALA A 320 8.28 -2.20 28.78
N ARG A 321 8.28 -3.50 29.06
CA ARG A 321 7.76 -4.08 30.33
C ARG A 321 8.51 -3.62 31.59
N THR A 322 9.74 -3.12 31.45
CA THR A 322 10.51 -2.59 32.59
C THR A 322 10.20 -1.14 32.93
N ILE A 323 9.53 -0.41 32.03
CA ILE A 323 9.30 1.04 32.13
C ILE A 323 7.85 1.26 32.54
N LYS A 324 7.63 1.91 33.69
CA LYS A 324 6.27 2.23 34.16
C LYS A 324 5.68 3.40 33.39
N GLY A 325 4.45 3.26 32.91
CA GLY A 325 3.69 4.31 32.22
C GLY A 325 4.07 4.50 30.76
N LEU A 326 4.61 3.44 30.13
CA LEU A 326 4.92 3.37 28.71
C LEU A 326 3.80 2.68 27.91
#